data_AF-A0A968QF50-F1
#
_entry.id   AF-A0A968QF50-F1
#
_cell.length_a   1.000
_cell.length_b   1.000
_cell.length_c   1.000
_cell.angle_alpha   90.00
_cell.angle_beta   90.00
_cell.angle_gamma   90.00
#
_symmetry.space_group_name_H-M   'P 1'
#
loop_
_entity.id
_entity.type
_entity.pdbx_description
1 polymer ?
#
loop_
_entity_poly.entity_id
_entity_poly.type
_entity_poly.pdbx_seq_one_letter_code
_entity_poly.pdbx_strand_id
1 'polypeptide(L)'
;MDASKTLDQNLQAKLDNASSLEKVAIYRQQGVWFDALSVLAENLDSTTDSKMMQQQWSEMLSSVGLEDLTSEALIETTVIENPANSL
;
A
#
# COMPACT_ATOMS: atom_id res chain seq x y z
N MET A 1 -34.00 7.92 -4.39
CA MET A 1 -32.74 7.22 -4.04
C MET A 1 -31.63 7.97 -4.73
N ASP A 2 -30.74 8.59 -3.96
CA ASP A 2 -29.58 9.30 -4.50
C ASP A 2 -28.63 8.36 -5.21
N ALA A 3 -28.33 8.63 -6.49
CA ALA A 3 -27.42 7.82 -7.29
C ALA A 3 -26.00 7.77 -6.69
N SER A 4 -25.58 8.84 -6.01
CA SER A 4 -24.29 8.92 -5.32
C SER A 4 -24.16 7.87 -4.22
N LYS A 5 -25.21 7.69 -3.40
CA LYS A 5 -25.21 6.70 -2.31
C LYS A 5 -25.07 5.25 -2.81
N THR A 6 -25.59 4.95 -4.00
CA THR A 6 -25.51 3.61 -4.59
C THR A 6 -24.13 3.33 -5.21
N LEU A 7 -23.48 4.35 -5.76
CA LEU A 7 -22.10 4.24 -6.25
C LEU A 7 -21.12 3.93 -5.11
N ASP A 8 -21.27 4.62 -3.98
CA ASP A 8 -20.44 4.43 -2.79
C ASP A 8 -20.60 3.00 -2.21
N GLN A 9 -21.83 2.49 -2.15
CA GLN A 9 -22.10 1.13 -1.67
C GLN A 9 -21.56 0.04 -2.60
N ASN A 10 -21.60 0.27 -3.92
CA ASN A 10 -21.03 -0.67 -4.89
C ASN A 10 -19.50 -0.69 -4.83
N LEU A 11 -18.88 0.47 -4.57
CA LEU A 11 -17.44 0.58 -4.37
C LEU A 11 -16.98 -0.15 -3.10
N GLN A 12 -17.69 0.04 -1.99
CA GLN A 12 -17.39 -0.67 -0.74
C GLN A 12 -17.47 -2.18 -0.91
N ALA A 13 -18.54 -2.69 -1.54
CA ALA A 13 -18.70 -4.12 -1.78
C ALA A 13 -17.58 -4.72 -2.66
N LYS A 14 -17.04 -3.94 -3.62
CA LYS A 14 -15.89 -4.36 -4.44
C LYS A 14 -14.61 -4.41 -3.61
N LEU A 15 -14.39 -3.43 -2.74
CA LEU A 15 -13.23 -3.40 -1.85
C LEU A 15 -13.26 -4.53 -0.82
N ASP A 16 -14.43 -4.86 -0.25
CA ASP A 16 -14.55 -5.89 0.78
C ASP A 16 -14.16 -7.28 0.29
N ASN A 17 -14.38 -7.57 -1.00
CA ASN A 17 -14.08 -8.87 -1.62
C ASN A 17 -12.77 -8.90 -2.41
N ALA A 18 -12.10 -7.75 -2.58
CA ALA A 18 -10.88 -7.62 -3.37
C ALA A 18 -9.64 -8.06 -2.58
N SER A 19 -8.72 -8.74 -3.26
CA SER A 19 -7.34 -8.93 -2.81
C SER A 19 -6.62 -7.58 -2.64
N SER A 20 -5.49 -7.57 -1.93
CA SER A 20 -4.71 -6.34 -1.73
C SER A 20 -4.33 -5.68 -3.05
N LEU A 21 -3.92 -6.45 -4.07
CA LEU A 21 -3.55 -5.90 -5.37
C LEU A 21 -4.76 -5.33 -6.12
N GLU A 22 -5.93 -5.98 -6.02
CA GLU A 22 -7.17 -5.47 -6.61
C GLU A 22 -7.64 -4.18 -5.93
N LYS A 23 -7.50 -4.07 -4.60
CA LYS A 23 -7.78 -2.83 -3.87
C LYS A 23 -6.90 -1.68 -4.35
N VAL A 24 -5.60 -1.92 -4.55
CA VAL A 24 -4.68 -0.92 -5.11
C VAL A 24 -5.16 -0.45 -6.49
N ALA A 25 -5.54 -1.39 -7.37
CA ALA A 25 -6.05 -1.05 -8.70
C ALA A 25 -7.35 -0.22 -8.63
N ILE A 26 -8.29 -0.58 -7.74
CA ILE A 26 -9.55 0.15 -7.54
C ILE A 26 -9.26 1.57 -7.04
N TYR A 27 -8.43 1.74 -6.02
CA TYR A 27 -8.09 3.05 -5.48
C TYR A 27 -7.35 3.93 -6.49
N ARG A 28 -6.43 3.36 -7.28
CA ARG A 28 -5.75 4.07 -8.39
C ARG A 28 -6.75 4.59 -9.43
N GLN A 29 -7.73 3.77 -9.84
CA GLN A 29 -8.74 4.17 -10.82
C GLN A 29 -9.63 5.31 -10.31
N GLN A 30 -9.85 5.40 -9.00
CA GLN A 30 -10.63 6.46 -8.37
C GLN A 30 -9.79 7.72 -8.04
N GLY A 31 -8.48 7.71 -8.32
CA GLY A 31 -7.56 8.81 -7.99
C GLY A 31 -7.24 8.92 -6.50
N VAL A 32 -7.57 7.89 -5.71
CA VAL A 32 -7.39 7.85 -4.25
C VAL A 32 -6.01 7.26 -3.96
N TRP A 33 -4.98 8.04 -4.28
CA TRP A 33 -3.61 7.53 -4.27
C TRP A 33 -3.06 7.25 -2.87
N PHE A 34 -3.55 7.97 -1.85
CA PHE A 34 -3.14 7.76 -0.46
C PHE A 34 -3.59 6.38 0.06
N ASP A 35 -4.87 6.02 -0.09
CA ASP A 35 -5.39 4.72 0.34
C ASP A 35 -4.75 3.56 -0.44
N ALA A 36 -4.46 3.75 -1.72
CA ALA A 36 -3.70 2.77 -2.51
C ALA A 36 -2.28 2.56 -1.95
N LEU A 37 -1.58 3.63 -1.55
CA LEU A 37 -0.27 3.52 -0.91
C LEU A 37 -0.34 2.84 0.45
N SER A 38 -1.38 3.10 1.25
CA SER A 38 -1.57 2.42 2.53
C SER A 38 -1.69 0.91 2.35
N VAL A 39 -2.50 0.46 1.38
CA VAL A 39 -2.61 -0.98 1.07
C VAL A 39 -1.26 -1.55 0.60
N LEU A 40 -0.51 -0.83 -0.24
CA LEU A 40 0.81 -1.30 -0.68
C LEU A 40 1.79 -1.42 0.48
N ALA A 41 1.86 -0.43 1.37
CA ALA A 41 2.74 -0.43 2.53
C ALA A 41 2.46 -1.60 3.49
N GLU A 42 1.18 -1.90 3.75
CA GLU A 42 0.78 -3.04 4.60
C GLU A 42 1.19 -4.40 4.02
N ASN A 43 1.37 -4.48 2.70
CA ASN A 43 1.63 -5.74 2.00
C ASN A 43 3.06 -5.81 1.42
N LEU A 44 3.91 -4.81 1.64
CA LEU A 44 5.25 -4.72 1.02
C LEU A 44 6.18 -5.86 1.47
N ASP A 45 6.10 -6.22 2.75
CA ASP A 45 6.92 -7.28 3.38
C ASP A 45 6.28 -8.67 3.31
N SER A 46 5.12 -8.79 2.67
CA SER A 46 4.42 -10.08 2.56
C SER A 46 5.12 -11.02 1.56
N THR A 47 5.40 -12.24 1.98
CA THR A 47 6.26 -13.19 1.25
C THR A 47 5.70 -13.68 -0.09
N THR A 48 4.38 -13.65 -0.27
CA THR A 48 3.73 -14.24 -1.45
C THR A 48 3.79 -13.32 -2.67
N ASP A 49 3.84 -11.99 -2.51
CA ASP A 49 3.75 -11.03 -3.63
C ASP A 49 4.70 -9.82 -3.52
N SER A 50 5.69 -9.87 -2.62
CA SER A 50 6.57 -8.72 -2.30
C SER A 50 7.13 -8.00 -3.53
N LYS A 51 7.59 -8.72 -4.57
CA LYS A 51 8.13 -8.08 -5.79
C LYS A 51 7.10 -7.28 -6.58
N MET A 52 5.88 -7.82 -6.73
CA MET A 52 4.80 -7.12 -7.45
C MET A 52 4.36 -5.89 -6.66
N MET A 53 4.25 -6.01 -5.33
CA MET A 53 3.90 -4.91 -4.44
C MET A 53 4.97 -3.80 -4.46
N GLN A 54 6.25 -4.16 -4.44
CA GLN A 54 7.36 -3.20 -4.57
C GLN A 54 7.35 -2.47 -5.90
N GLN A 55 7.04 -3.17 -7.00
CA GLN A 55 6.89 -2.53 -8.31
C GLN A 55 5.72 -1.53 -8.30
N GLN A 56 4.54 -1.94 -7.81
CA GLN A 56 3.37 -1.07 -7.73
C GLN A 56 3.59 0.13 -6.79
N TRP A 57 4.34 -0.06 -5.69
CA TRP A 57 4.80 1.01 -4.81
C TRP A 57 5.64 2.04 -5.55
N SER A 58 6.66 1.57 -6.28
CA SER A 58 7.55 2.44 -7.05
C SER A 58 6.80 3.23 -8.12
N GLU A 59 5.93 2.55 -8.89
CA GLU A 59 5.09 3.18 -9.91
C GLU A 59 4.15 4.23 -9.32
N MET A 60 3.56 3.93 -8.16
CA MET A 60 2.61 4.81 -7.52
C MET A 60 3.25 6.09 -7.02
N LEU A 61 4.33 5.99 -6.25
CA LEU A 61 5.07 7.16 -5.76
C LEU A 61 5.58 8.02 -6.92
N SER A 62 6.12 7.40 -7.97
CA SER A 62 6.56 8.13 -9.17
C SER A 62 5.41 8.86 -9.86
N SER A 63 4.20 8.30 -9.86
CA SER A 63 3.03 8.94 -10.49
C SER A 63 2.54 10.20 -9.76
N VAL A 64 2.91 10.36 -8.49
CA VAL A 64 2.52 11.51 -7.66
C VAL A 64 3.69 12.44 -7.32
N GLY A 65 4.86 12.25 -7.93
CA GLY A 65 6.04 13.10 -7.72
C GLY A 65 6.83 12.80 -6.45
N LEU A 66 6.76 11.55 -5.96
CA LEU A 66 7.46 11.06 -4.77
C LEU A 66 8.52 9.99 -5.13
N GLU A 67 9.08 10.05 -6.34
CA GLU A 67 10.05 9.08 -6.86
C GLU A 67 11.28 8.87 -5.95
N ASP A 68 11.71 9.91 -5.23
CA ASP A 68 12.85 9.85 -4.31
C ASP A 68 12.60 8.88 -3.13
N LEU A 69 11.33 8.66 -2.77
CA LEU A 69 10.93 7.75 -1.69
C LEU A 69 10.82 6.29 -2.13
N THR A 70 10.99 5.99 -3.42
CA THR A 70 10.79 4.63 -3.96
C THR A 70 11.84 3.63 -3.46
N SER A 71 13.02 4.12 -3.07
CA SER A 71 14.15 3.31 -2.60
C SER A 71 14.35 3.37 -1.09
N GLU A 72 13.54 4.17 -0.38
CA GLU A 72 13.62 4.36 1.06
C GLU A 72 12.92 3.21 1.79
N ALA A 73 13.50 2.80 2.93
CA ALA A 73 12.85 1.82 3.79
C ALA A 73 11.62 2.43 4.47
N LEU A 74 10.50 1.71 4.48
CA LEU A 74 9.28 2.14 5.19
C LEU A 74 9.47 2.22 6.70
N ILE A 75 10.27 1.31 7.26
CA ILE A 75 10.54 1.22 8.70
C ILE A 75 12.04 1.12 8.89
N GLU A 76 12.60 2.08 9.62
CA GLU A 76 13.97 1.99 10.10
C GLU A 76 14.02 1.03 11.30
N THR A 77 14.61 -0.16 11.12
CA THR A 77 14.85 -1.09 12.24
C THR A 77 16.23 -0.82 12.83
N THR A 78 16.27 -0.21 14.02
CA THR A 78 17.50 -0.15 14.82
C THR A 78 17.57 -1.36 15.74
N VAL A 79 18.63 -2.15 15.63
CA VAL A 79 18.94 -3.18 16.63
C VAL A 79 19.37 -2.48 17.91
N ILE A 80 18.53 -2.57 18.94
CA ILE A 80 18.92 -2.18 20.30
C ILE A 80 19.82 -3.29 20.85
N GLU A 81 21.14 -3.09 20.79
CA GLU A 81 22.10 -4.03 21.39
C GLU A 81 21.86 -4.10 22.91
N ASN A 82 21.51 -5.28 23.41
CA ASN A 82 21.39 -5.51 24.83
C ASN A 82 22.81 -5.64 25.42
N PRO A 83 23.26 -4.72 26.31
CA PRO A 83 24.59 -4.79 26.91
C PRO A 83 24.79 -6.06 27.77
N ALA A 84 23.72 -6.79 28.12
CA ALA A 84 23.81 -8.05 28.84
C ALA A 84 24.24 -9.27 27.97
N ASN A 85 24.26 -9.15 26.64
CA ASN A 85 24.76 -10.19 25.74
C ASN A 85 26.28 -10.13 25.53
N SER A 86 26.97 -9.18 26.16
CA SER A 86 28.44 -9.11 26.20
C SER A 86 28.98 -9.68 27.51
N LEU A 87 28.82 -10.98 27.73
CA LEU A 87 29.49 -11.74 28.79
C LEU A 87 29.99 -13.09 28.27
#